data_AF-A0A6V8DKX8-F1
#
_entry.id   AF-A0A6V8DKX8-F1
#
_cell.length_a   1.000
_cell.length_b   1.000
_cell.length_c   1.000
_cell.angle_alpha   90.00
_cell.angle_beta   90.00
_cell.angle_gamma   90.00
#
_symmetry.space_group_name_H-M   'P 1'
#
loop_
_entity.id
_entity.type
_entity.pdbx_description
1 polymer ?
#
loop_
_entity_poly.entity_id
_entity_poly.type
_entity_poly.pdbx_seq_one_letter_code
_entity_poly.pdbx_strand_id
1 'polypeptide(L)'
;MSVDDARVDELRRRKAQAVAGGGQARVSAQHSKGKLTARERLDFLLDDGSFMEVDPLVEHRCRDFDMDRNVIPGDGVVCGHGTIRGKTVYCFAQDFTVYGGS
;
A
#
# COMPACT_ATOMS: atom_id res chain seq x y z
N MET A 1 -15.54 14.12 22.30
CA MET A 1 -14.71 13.04 21.72
C MET A 1 -13.64 12.72 22.73
N SER A 2 -13.47 11.44 23.08
CA SER A 2 -12.37 11.05 23.95
C SER A 2 -11.04 11.19 23.20
N VAL A 3 -9.92 11.28 23.91
CA VAL A 3 -8.57 11.25 23.30
C VAL A 3 -8.36 9.96 22.49
N ASP A 4 -9.04 8.88 22.87
CA ASP A 4 -8.97 7.58 22.19
C ASP A 4 -9.67 7.62 20.82
N ASP A 5 -10.80 8.31 20.71
CA ASP A 5 -11.52 8.47 19.43
C ASP A 5 -10.64 9.20 18.39
N ALA A 6 -9.97 10.28 18.81
CA ALA A 6 -9.12 11.07 17.92
C ALA A 6 -7.90 10.28 17.39
N ARG A 7 -7.30 9.41 18.22
CA ARG A 7 -6.17 8.56 17.82
C ARG A 7 -6.60 7.47 16.85
N VAL A 8 -7.77 6.88 17.07
CA VAL A 8 -8.34 5.86 16.17
C VAL A 8 -8.67 6.46 14.81
N ASP A 9 -9.23 7.67 14.77
CA ASP A 9 -9.56 8.34 13.51
C ASP A 9 -8.31 8.72 12.73
N GLU A 10 -7.25 9.18 13.39
CA GLU A 10 -5.96 9.43 12.74
C GLU A 10 -5.35 8.14 12.15
N LEU A 11 -5.42 7.02 12.88
CA LEU A 11 -4.97 5.73 12.37
C LEU A 11 -5.75 5.32 11.12
N ARG A 12 -7.08 5.47 11.13
CA ARG A 12 -7.94 5.18 9.96
C ARG A 12 -7.58 6.06 8.77
N ARG A 13 -7.34 7.36 9.01
CA ARG A 13 -6.93 8.31 7.97
C ARG A 13 -5.62 7.89 7.31
N ARG A 14 -4.60 7.55 8.11
CA ARG A 14 -3.30 7.10 7.60
C ARG A 14 -3.40 5.80 6.81
N LYS A 15 -4.21 4.84 7.28
CA LYS A 15 -4.48 3.59 6.54
C LYS A 15 -5.16 3.85 5.19
N ALA A 16 -6.17 4.73 5.17
CA ALA A 16 -6.85 5.09 3.91
C ALA A 16 -5.88 5.73 2.91
N GLN A 17 -4.96 6.59 3.38
CA GLN A 17 -3.91 7.17 2.55
C GLN A 17 -2.95 6.12 1.99
N ALA A 18 -2.55 5.13 2.79
CA ALA A 18 -1.69 4.03 2.33
C ALA A 18 -2.35 3.16 1.27
N VAL A 19 -3.64 2.86 1.44
CA VAL A 19 -4.43 2.09 0.47
C VAL A 19 -4.57 2.83 -0.86
N ALA A 20 -4.69 4.17 -0.82
CA ALA A 20 -4.81 4.99 -2.03
C ALA A 20 -3.53 5.03 -2.90
N GLY A 21 -2.38 4.61 -2.36
CA GLY A 21 -1.11 4.55 -3.09
C GLY A 21 -0.72 5.90 -3.71
N GLY A 22 -0.38 5.90 -4.99
CA GLY A 22 -0.04 7.10 -5.77
C GLY A 22 -1.21 8.04 -6.09
N GLY A 23 -2.42 7.73 -5.63
CA GLY A 23 -3.64 8.48 -5.89
C GLY A 23 -4.38 8.06 -7.18
N GLN A 24 -5.66 8.42 -7.25
CA GLN A 24 -6.59 7.95 -8.28
C GLN A 24 -6.10 8.20 -9.71
N ALA A 25 -5.47 9.35 -9.98
CA ALA A 25 -4.96 9.66 -11.33
C ALA A 25 -3.91 8.64 -11.80
N ARG A 26 -3.01 8.20 -10.91
CA ARG A 26 -1.97 7.22 -11.24
C ARG A 26 -2.53 5.80 -11.34
N VAL A 27 -3.50 5.46 -10.49
CA VAL A 27 -4.27 4.21 -10.58
C VAL A 27 -4.96 4.11 -11.94
N SER A 28 -5.71 5.15 -12.35
CA SER A 28 -6.38 5.18 -13.65
C SER A 28 -5.39 5.08 -14.82
N ALA A 29 -4.21 5.70 -14.71
CA ALA A 29 -3.15 5.59 -15.73
C ALA A 29 -2.49 4.20 -15.78
N GLN A 30 -2.52 3.45 -14.68
CA GLN A 30 -2.06 2.06 -14.64
C GLN A 30 -3.11 1.14 -15.31
N HIS A 31 -4.38 1.33 -14.97
CA HIS A 31 -5.49 0.58 -15.58
C HIS A 31 -5.63 0.84 -17.08
N SER A 32 -5.43 2.07 -17.54
CA SER A 32 -5.49 2.40 -18.98
C SER A 32 -4.40 1.70 -19.80
N LYS A 33 -3.33 1.23 -19.16
CA LYS A 33 -2.27 0.40 -19.75
C LYS A 33 -2.58 -1.10 -19.67
N GLY A 34 -3.77 -1.50 -19.20
CA GLY A 34 -4.16 -2.89 -18.99
C GLY A 34 -3.44 -3.55 -17.81
N LYS A 35 -2.91 -2.77 -16.87
CA LYS A 35 -2.16 -3.29 -15.71
C LYS A 35 -2.98 -3.14 -14.44
N LEU A 36 -2.97 -4.17 -13.60
CA LEU A 36 -3.46 -4.10 -12.22
C LEU A 36 -2.50 -3.29 -11.34
N THR A 37 -3.02 -2.72 -10.25
CA THR A 37 -2.25 -2.15 -9.13
C THR A 37 -1.56 -3.25 -8.32
N ALA A 38 -0.70 -2.88 -7.36
CA ALA A 38 -0.02 -3.85 -6.50
C ALA A 38 -1.03 -4.68 -5.68
N ARG A 39 -1.99 -4.02 -5.02
CA ARG A 39 -3.01 -4.68 -4.18
C ARG A 39 -3.95 -5.56 -5.00
N GLU A 40 -4.42 -5.08 -6.15
CA GLU A 40 -5.27 -5.90 -7.05
C GLU A 40 -4.57 -7.19 -7.54
N ARG A 41 -3.23 -7.18 -7.70
CA ARG A 41 -2.48 -8.40 -8.05
C ARG A 41 -2.40 -9.38 -6.89
N LEU A 42 -2.25 -8.87 -5.67
CA LEU A 42 -2.22 -9.71 -4.46
C LEU A 42 -3.60 -10.32 -4.22
N ASP A 43 -4.66 -9.52 -4.34
CA ASP A 43 -6.04 -9.98 -4.24
C ASP A 43 -6.38 -11.03 -5.31
N PHE A 44 -5.82 -10.89 -6.53
CA PHE A 44 -6.00 -11.89 -7.58
C PHE A 44 -5.22 -13.19 -7.34
N LEU A 45 -4.05 -13.12 -6.70
CA LEU A 45 -3.15 -14.26 -6.51
C LEU A 45 -3.52 -15.12 -5.30
N LEU A 46 -3.91 -14.47 -4.20
CA LEU A 46 -4.14 -15.08 -2.90
C LEU A 46 -5.59 -15.56 -2.78
N ASP A 47 -5.82 -16.50 -1.87
CA ASP A 47 -7.18 -16.92 -1.53
C ASP A 47 -7.94 -15.74 -0.89
N ASP A 48 -9.22 -15.58 -1.22
CA ASP A 48 -10.05 -14.46 -0.77
C ASP A 48 -9.97 -14.22 0.75
N GLY A 49 -9.67 -12.97 1.14
CA GLY A 49 -9.61 -12.57 2.54
C GLY A 49 -8.43 -13.13 3.34
N SER A 50 -7.49 -13.84 2.70
CA SER A 50 -6.33 -14.42 3.39
C SER A 50 -5.18 -13.42 3.58
N PHE A 51 -5.13 -12.34 2.81
CA PHE A 51 -4.00 -11.41 2.82
C PHE A 51 -3.94 -10.59 4.11
N MET A 52 -2.78 -10.64 4.76
CA MET A 52 -2.43 -9.86 5.94
C MET A 52 -1.22 -8.99 5.60
N GLU A 53 -1.48 -7.70 5.42
CA GLU A 53 -0.45 -6.70 5.11
C GLU A 53 0.40 -6.38 6.35
N VAL A 54 1.71 -6.31 6.15
CA VAL A 54 2.69 -5.86 7.15
C VAL A 54 3.26 -4.51 6.74
N ASP A 55 3.57 -3.69 7.74
CA ASP A 55 4.19 -2.37 7.57
C ASP A 55 3.47 -1.37 6.62
N PRO A 56 2.11 -1.33 6.55
CA PRO A 56 1.40 -0.45 5.60
C PRO A 56 1.59 1.05 5.86
N LEU A 57 2.12 1.43 7.03
CA LEU A 57 2.30 2.82 7.46
C LEU A 57 3.77 3.25 7.50
N VAL A 58 4.68 2.43 6.94
CA VAL A 58 6.09 2.82 6.79
C VAL A 58 6.20 3.95 5.77
N GLU A 59 7.13 4.86 6.04
CA GLU A 59 7.50 6.00 5.22
C GLU A 59 9.04 6.04 5.13
N HIS A 60 9.57 6.53 4.01
CA HIS A 60 11.02 6.69 3.85
C HIS A 60 11.61 7.66 4.88
N ARG A 61 12.93 7.57 5.07
CA ARG A 61 13.71 8.48 5.93
C ARG A 61 14.69 9.35 5.17
N CYS A 62 14.70 9.26 3.84
CA CYS A 62 15.56 10.06 2.97
C CYS A 62 15.27 11.56 3.12
N ARG A 63 16.33 12.38 3.18
CA ARG A 63 16.26 13.85 3.21
C ARG A 63 16.97 14.51 2.03
N ASP A 64 17.62 13.72 1.18
CA ASP A 64 18.31 14.24 0.01
C ASP A 64 17.29 14.75 -1.01
N PHE A 65 17.67 15.75 -1.81
CA PHE A 65 16.87 16.26 -2.93
C PHE A 65 15.41 16.66 -2.57
N ASP A 66 15.20 17.32 -1.42
CA ASP A 66 13.87 17.74 -0.92
C ASP A 66 12.88 16.58 -0.69
N MET A 67 13.38 15.34 -0.54
CA MET A 67 12.53 14.18 -0.32
C MET A 67 11.75 14.24 1.00
N ASP A 68 12.24 14.97 2.00
CA ASP A 68 11.57 15.17 3.29
C ASP A 68 10.18 15.84 3.18
N ARG A 69 9.89 16.50 2.06
CA ARG A 69 8.59 17.12 1.77
C ARG A 69 7.56 16.14 1.23
N ASN A 70 7.98 14.93 0.88
CA ASN A 70 7.15 13.92 0.27
C ASN A 70 6.76 12.87 1.29
N VAL A 71 5.47 12.53 1.36
CA VAL A 71 5.00 11.37 2.12
C VAL A 71 4.79 10.26 1.11
N ILE A 72 5.53 9.16 1.26
CA ILE A 72 5.47 7.99 0.39
C ILE A 72 4.85 6.84 1.18
N PRO A 73 3.54 6.58 1.03
CA PRO A 73 2.87 5.57 1.82
C PRO A 73 3.39 4.16 1.47
N GLY A 74 3.75 3.38 2.48
CA GLY A 74 4.25 2.01 2.32
C GLY A 74 5.57 1.90 1.56
N ASP A 75 6.28 3.02 1.38
CA ASP A 75 7.55 3.13 0.63
C ASP A 75 7.50 2.47 -0.77
N GLY A 76 6.32 2.50 -1.41
CA GLY A 76 6.13 1.97 -2.76
C GLY A 76 6.10 0.44 -2.86
N VAL A 77 5.98 -0.28 -1.76
CA VAL A 77 5.83 -1.75 -1.77
C VAL A 77 4.75 -2.22 -0.79
N VAL A 78 3.90 -3.13 -1.26
CA VAL A 78 2.92 -3.82 -0.41
C VAL A 78 3.50 -5.17 -0.03
N CYS A 79 3.70 -5.41 1.27
CA CYS A 79 4.30 -6.62 1.81
C CYS A 79 3.31 -7.35 2.72
N GLY A 80 3.39 -8.68 2.79
CA GLY A 80 2.56 -9.45 3.71
C GLY A 80 2.63 -10.94 3.52
N HIS A 81 1.64 -11.62 4.10
CA HIS A 81 1.43 -13.04 3.90
C HIS A 81 -0.05 -13.33 3.65
N GLY A 82 -0.32 -14.47 3.00
CA GLY A 82 -1.67 -14.95 2.76
C GLY A 82 -1.65 -16.45 2.50
N THR A 83 -2.69 -16.97 1.85
CA THR A 83 -2.73 -18.37 1.45
C THR A 83 -2.93 -18.52 -0.05
N ILE A 84 -2.37 -19.59 -0.63
CA ILE A 84 -2.69 -20.07 -1.98
C ILE A 84 -3.08 -21.53 -1.83
N ARG A 85 -4.33 -21.85 -2.15
CA ARG A 85 -4.91 -23.20 -1.95
C ARG A 85 -4.73 -23.66 -0.49
N GLY A 86 -4.96 -22.75 0.46
CA GLY A 86 -4.84 -22.99 1.90
C GLY A 86 -3.41 -23.15 2.44
N LYS A 87 -2.38 -22.95 1.61
CA LYS A 87 -0.97 -22.99 2.06
C LYS A 87 -0.43 -21.58 2.25
N THR A 88 0.15 -21.31 3.42
CA THR A 88 0.74 -20.01 3.72
C THR A 88 1.87 -19.66 2.75
N VAL A 89 1.81 -18.45 2.20
CA VAL A 89 2.86 -17.85 1.37
C VAL A 89 3.17 -16.44 1.86
N TYR A 90 4.41 -16.02 1.66
CA TYR A 90 4.85 -14.64 1.87
C TYR A 90 5.04 -13.99 0.50
N CYS A 91 4.60 -12.75 0.39
CA CYS A 91 4.59 -12.04 -0.89
C CYS A 91 4.83 -10.55 -0.71
N PHE A 92 5.34 -9.94 -1.76
CA PHE A 92 5.40 -8.49 -1.90
C PHE A 92 5.02 -8.10 -3.32
N ALA A 93 4.49 -6.88 -3.48
CA ALA A 93 4.17 -6.30 -4.77
C ALA A 93 4.58 -4.82 -4.79
N GLN A 94 5.47 -4.44 -5.70
CA GLN A 94 5.86 -3.05 -5.92
C GLN A 94 4.71 -2.25 -6.53
N ASP A 95 4.40 -1.10 -5.95
CA ASP A 95 3.36 -0.20 -6.40
C ASP A 95 3.94 0.87 -7.33
N PHE A 96 3.79 0.63 -8.63
CA PHE A 96 4.23 1.57 -9.67
C PHE A 96 3.57 2.95 -9.58
N THR A 97 2.42 3.07 -8.90
CA THR A 97 1.77 4.36 -8.71
C THR A 97 2.52 5.23 -7.71
N VAL A 98 3.33 4.62 -6.84
CA VAL A 98 4.11 5.30 -5.80
C VAL A 98 5.56 5.40 -6.26
N TYR A 99 6.00 6.60 -6.68
CA TYR A 99 7.38 6.85 -7.14
C TYR A 99 7.88 5.91 -8.26
N GLY A 100 6.98 5.29 -9.02
CA GLY A 100 7.36 4.32 -10.05
C GLY A 100 7.77 2.95 -9.50
N GLY A 101 7.60 2.70 -8.19
CA GLY A 101 7.98 1.46 -7.51
C GLY A 101 9.49 1.30 -7.31
N SER A 102 10.24 2.42 -7.25
CA SER A 102 11.69 2.47 -7.04
C SER A 102 12.08 2.38 -5.58
#